data_AF-A0A352XAY3-F1
#
_entry.id   AF-A0A352XAY3-F1
#
_cell.length_a   1.000
_cell.length_b   1.000
_cell.length_c   1.000
_cell.angle_alpha   90.00
_cell.angle_beta   90.00
_cell.angle_gamma   90.00
#
_symmetry.space_group_name_H-M   'P 1'
#
loop_
_entity.id
_entity.type
_entity.pdbx_description
1 polymer ?
#
loop_
_entity_poly.entity_id
_entity_poly.type
_entity_poly.pdbx_seq_one_letter_code
_entity_poly.pdbx_strand_id
1 'polypeptide(L)'
;MAEPTLSQVFGSNSSQSNTQVFLDKEDLGLSAESSAEQIFAAIIVRASIYFNESEQLNNSDIQIIIEQGFTSLVSRNDLTYREKQRIIKFQKQDDESDEIIPEDY
;
A
#
# COMPACT_ATOMS: atom_id res chain seq x y z
N MET A 1 7.51 -8.90 16.91
CA MET A 1 6.93 -10.12 16.30
C MET A 1 7.83 -10.43 15.11
N ALA A 2 7.34 -10.82 13.94
CA ALA A 2 8.16 -10.73 12.72
C ALA A 2 7.52 -9.71 11.78
N GLU A 3 8.35 -9.02 11.01
CA GLU A 3 7.89 -8.13 9.95
C GLU A 3 7.02 -8.89 8.93
N PRO A 4 6.00 -8.23 8.36
CA PRO A 4 5.14 -8.84 7.36
C PRO A 4 5.91 -9.25 6.11
N THR A 5 5.69 -10.48 5.67
CA THR A 5 6.23 -10.98 4.41
C THR A 5 5.46 -10.41 3.21
N LEU A 6 6.12 -10.31 2.05
CA LEU A 6 5.45 -9.96 0.78
C LEU A 6 4.24 -10.85 0.50
N SER A 7 4.33 -12.14 0.82
CA SER A 7 3.24 -13.07 0.57
C SER A 7 2.01 -12.84 1.46
N GLN A 8 2.22 -12.34 2.69
CA GLN A 8 1.12 -11.95 3.58
C GLN A 8 0.42 -10.69 3.07
N VAL A 9 1.19 -9.71 2.59
CA VAL A 9 0.66 -8.41 2.16
C VAL A 9 0.03 -8.49 0.77
N PHE A 10 0.74 -9.08 -0.19
CA PHE A 10 0.35 -9.03 -1.60
C PHE A 10 -0.26 -10.33 -2.12
N GLY A 11 0.10 -11.49 -1.58
CA GLY A 11 -0.46 -12.80 -1.96
C GLY A 11 0.59 -13.88 -2.13
N SER A 12 0.17 -15.15 -2.16
CA SER A 12 1.08 -16.30 -2.10
C SER A 12 2.07 -16.40 -3.26
N ASN A 13 1.77 -15.78 -4.41
CA ASN A 13 2.62 -15.80 -5.58
C ASN A 13 3.60 -14.61 -5.61
N SER A 14 3.54 -13.73 -4.62
CA SER A 14 4.48 -12.62 -4.46
C SER A 14 5.79 -13.10 -3.84
N SER A 15 6.90 -12.64 -4.41
CA SER A 15 8.25 -13.03 -3.98
C SER A 15 9.26 -11.90 -4.20
N GLN A 16 10.42 -12.02 -3.57
CA GLN A 16 11.55 -11.13 -3.84
C GLN A 16 12.87 -11.88 -3.87
N SER A 17 13.81 -11.27 -4.56
CA SER A 17 15.24 -11.59 -4.56
C SER A 17 16.02 -10.34 -4.20
N ASN A 18 17.35 -10.45 -4.13
CA ASN A 18 18.22 -9.31 -3.85
C ASN A 18 18.12 -8.17 -4.86
N THR A 19 17.53 -8.40 -6.05
CA THR A 19 17.47 -7.40 -7.14
C THR A 19 16.08 -7.20 -7.73
N GLN A 20 15.09 -7.99 -7.33
CA GLN A 20 13.76 -7.98 -7.95
C GLN A 20 12.68 -8.25 -6.92
N VAL A 21 11.59 -7.50 -7.01
CA VAL A 21 10.31 -7.80 -6.35
C VAL A 21 9.33 -8.24 -7.43
N PHE A 22 8.69 -9.38 -7.23
CA PHE A 22 7.68 -9.93 -8.13
C PHE A 22 6.33 -9.93 -7.41
N LEU A 23 5.35 -9.26 -8.02
CA LEU A 23 3.95 -9.26 -7.58
C LEU A 23 3.10 -9.85 -8.69
N ASP A 24 2.34 -10.89 -8.37
CA ASP A 24 1.48 -11.54 -9.35
C ASP A 24 0.21 -10.71 -9.60
N LYS A 25 -0.18 -10.56 -10.87
CA LYS A 25 -1.36 -9.77 -11.24
C LYS A 25 -2.66 -10.40 -10.75
N GLU A 26 -2.73 -11.72 -10.70
CA GLU A 26 -3.92 -12.43 -10.19
C GLU A 26 -4.13 -12.15 -8.70
N ASP A 27 -3.04 -12.20 -7.92
CA ASP A 27 -3.05 -11.86 -6.49
C ASP A 27 -3.46 -10.40 -6.23
N LEU A 28 -3.13 -9.49 -7.15
CA LEU A 28 -3.53 -8.08 -7.13
C LEU A 28 -4.95 -7.83 -7.70
N GLY A 29 -5.61 -8.83 -8.29
CA GLY A 29 -6.92 -8.70 -8.91
C GLY A 29 -6.93 -7.94 -10.24
N LEU A 30 -5.83 -8.00 -10.98
CA LEU A 30 -5.61 -7.30 -12.25
C LEU A 30 -5.73 -8.22 -13.46
N SER A 31 -6.12 -7.66 -14.61
CA SER A 31 -6.10 -8.35 -15.89
C SER A 31 -4.74 -8.21 -16.59
N ALA A 32 -4.51 -9.00 -17.64
CA ALA A 32 -3.25 -9.01 -18.40
C ALA A 32 -2.84 -7.61 -18.89
N GLU A 33 -3.78 -6.86 -19.49
CA GLU A 33 -3.56 -5.53 -20.09
C GLU A 33 -3.89 -4.38 -19.11
N SER A 34 -3.33 -4.44 -17.90
CA SER A 34 -3.51 -3.38 -16.90
C SER A 34 -2.53 -2.23 -17.13
N SER A 35 -3.02 -1.00 -17.06
CA SER A 35 -2.21 0.22 -17.11
C SER A 35 -1.37 0.41 -15.84
N ALA A 36 -0.38 1.30 -15.91
CA ALA A 36 0.44 1.63 -14.74
C ALA A 36 -0.38 2.17 -13.56
N GLU A 37 -1.39 3.01 -13.82
CA GLU A 37 -2.28 3.53 -12.77
C GLU A 37 -3.12 2.40 -12.14
N GLN A 38 -3.57 1.43 -12.93
CA GLN A 38 -4.30 0.27 -12.41
C GLN A 38 -3.40 -0.59 -11.52
N ILE A 39 -2.15 -0.80 -11.92
CA ILE A 39 -1.16 -1.53 -11.11
C ILE A 39 -0.92 -0.83 -9.78
N PHE A 40 -0.66 0.48 -9.81
CA PHE A 40 -0.42 1.25 -8.61
C PHE A 40 -1.64 1.27 -7.67
N ALA A 41 -2.85 1.45 -8.22
CA ALA A 41 -4.07 1.39 -7.45
C ALA A 41 -4.29 0.02 -6.79
N ALA A 42 -4.03 -1.07 -7.51
CA ALA A 42 -4.15 -2.42 -6.97
C ALA A 42 -3.15 -2.69 -5.83
N ILE A 43 -1.91 -2.22 -5.95
CA ILE A 43 -0.90 -2.32 -4.89
C ILE A 43 -1.40 -1.63 -3.61
N ILE A 44 -1.89 -0.39 -3.70
CA ILE A 44 -2.40 0.35 -2.53
C ILE A 44 -3.62 -0.35 -1.92
N VAL A 45 -4.57 -0.79 -2.75
CA VAL A 45 -5.78 -1.47 -2.28
C VAL A 45 -5.41 -2.78 -1.58
N ARG A 46 -4.53 -3.58 -2.18
CA ARG A 46 -4.11 -4.86 -1.61
C ARG A 46 -3.35 -4.65 -0.30
N ALA A 47 -2.37 -3.75 -0.29
CA ALA A 47 -1.61 -3.42 0.90
C ALA A 47 -2.50 -2.93 2.06
N SER A 48 -3.56 -2.15 1.77
CA SER A 48 -4.47 -1.65 2.81
C SER A 48 -5.26 -2.73 3.56
N ILE A 49 -5.35 -3.95 3.00
CA ILE A 49 -5.98 -5.08 3.69
C ILE A 49 -5.13 -5.53 4.88
N TYR A 50 -3.80 -5.38 4.79
CA TYR A 50 -2.87 -5.82 5.83
C TYR A 50 -2.25 -4.67 6.61
N PHE A 51 -1.87 -3.57 5.95
CA PHE A 51 -1.36 -2.37 6.59
C PHE A 51 -2.51 -1.48 7.07
N ASN A 52 -3.07 -1.81 8.23
CA ASN A 52 -4.13 -1.05 8.87
C ASN A 52 -3.97 -1.06 10.41
N GLU A 53 -4.73 -0.21 11.10
CA GLU A 53 -4.63 -0.07 12.56
C GLU A 53 -4.95 -1.37 13.33
N SER A 54 -5.91 -2.18 12.84
CA SER A 54 -6.26 -3.43 13.49
C SER A 54 -5.12 -4.44 13.44
N GLU A 55 -4.47 -4.57 12.28
CA GLU A 55 -3.30 -5.45 12.14
C GLU A 55 -2.10 -4.92 12.91
N GLN A 56 -1.88 -3.60 12.96
CA GLN A 56 -0.82 -3.02 13.78
C GLN A 56 -1.02 -3.30 15.28
N LEU A 57 -2.25 -3.25 15.79
CA LEU A 57 -2.54 -3.63 17.17
C LEU A 57 -2.19 -5.09 17.47
N ASN A 58 -2.33 -5.96 16.46
CA ASN A 58 -1.97 -7.37 16.56
C ASN A 58 -0.49 -7.64 16.29
N ASN A 59 0.18 -6.81 15.49
CA ASN A 59 1.59 -6.89 15.13
C ASN A 59 2.25 -5.51 15.20
N SER A 60 2.93 -5.24 16.32
CA SER A 60 3.62 -3.97 16.57
C SER A 60 4.78 -3.67 15.61
N ASP A 61 5.21 -4.63 14.80
CA ASP A 61 6.26 -4.40 13.80
C ASP A 61 5.70 -3.69 12.55
N ILE A 62 4.38 -3.60 12.40
CA ILE A 62 3.75 -2.83 11.33
C ILE A 62 3.90 -1.35 11.63
N GLN A 63 4.69 -0.66 10.80
CA GLN A 63 4.96 0.77 10.90
C GLN A 63 4.31 1.61 9.79
N ILE A 64 3.59 0.95 8.87
CA ILE A 64 2.82 1.58 7.80
C ILE A 64 1.34 1.30 8.03
N ILE A 65 0.53 2.36 7.97
CA ILE A 65 -0.94 2.26 8.05
C ILE A 65 -1.54 2.93 6.83
N ILE A 66 -2.42 2.21 6.13
CA ILE A 66 -3.19 2.71 5.01
C ILE A 66 -4.66 2.75 5.41
N GLU A 67 -5.21 3.95 5.50
CA GLU A 67 -6.60 4.16 5.87
C GLU A 67 -7.39 4.87 4.77
N GLN A 68 -8.72 4.77 4.86
CA GLN A 68 -9.60 5.47 3.96
C GLN A 68 -9.76 6.93 4.40
N GLY A 69 -9.41 7.86 3.50
CA GLY A 69 -9.75 9.27 3.65
C GLY A 69 -11.18 9.58 3.22
N PHE A 70 -11.51 10.86 3.18
CA PHE A 70 -12.83 11.31 2.74
C PHE A 70 -13.00 11.19 1.22
N THR A 71 -14.23 10.98 0.78
CA THR A 71 -14.57 11.03 -0.65
C THR A 71 -15.03 12.44 -1.00
N SER A 72 -14.49 13.00 -2.07
CA SER A 72 -14.83 14.34 -2.55
C SER A 72 -15.19 14.32 -4.03
N LEU A 73 -15.70 15.45 -4.54
CA LEU A 73 -15.87 15.67 -5.97
C LEU A 73 -14.85 16.73 -6.41
N VAL A 74 -14.13 16.44 -7.48
CA VAL A 74 -13.17 17.37 -8.09
C VAL A 74 -13.53 17.60 -9.54
N SER A 75 -13.48 18.86 -9.97
CA SER A 75 -13.80 19.24 -11.35
C SER A 75 -12.50 19.54 -12.11
N ARG A 76 -12.31 18.92 -13.27
CA ARG A 76 -11.15 19.14 -14.14
C ARG A 76 -11.59 19.04 -15.60
N ASN A 77 -11.21 20.01 -16.43
CA ASN A 77 -11.55 20.06 -17.86
C ASN A 77 -13.06 19.86 -18.10
N ASP A 78 -13.91 20.57 -17.35
CA ASP A 78 -15.37 20.51 -17.43
C ASP A 78 -16.01 19.14 -17.10
N LEU A 79 -15.22 18.20 -16.58
CA LEU A 79 -15.69 16.90 -16.07
C LEU A 79 -15.60 16.85 -14.55
N THR A 80 -16.58 16.19 -13.94
CA THR A 80 -16.61 15.95 -12.49
C THR A 80 -16.17 14.53 -12.19
N TYR A 81 -15.17 14.40 -11.32
CA TYR A 81 -14.62 13.12 -10.87
C TYR A 81 -14.97 12.88 -9.41
N ARG A 82 -15.18 11.62 -9.06
CA ARG A 82 -15.22 11.20 -7.66
C ARG A 82 -13.80 10.87 -7.21
N GLU A 83 -13.29 11.67 -6.29
CA GLU A 83 -11.99 11.44 -5.68
C GLU A 83 -12.17 10.57 -4.44
N LYS A 84 -11.53 9.40 -4.44
CA LYS A 84 -11.46 8.51 -3.28
C LYS A 84 -10.05 8.58 -2.72
N GLN A 85 -9.93 8.95 -1.46
CA GLN A 85 -8.63 9.12 -0.81
C GLN A 85 -8.21 7.85 -0.06
N ARG A 86 -6.90 7.61 -0.08
CA ARG A 86 -6.18 6.66 0.79
C ARG A 86 -5.06 7.44 1.46
N ILE A 87 -5.04 7.44 2.78
CA ILE A 87 -4.02 8.12 3.58
C ILE A 87 -3.02 7.05 4.00
N ILE A 88 -1.74 7.26 3.67
CA ILE A 88 -0.65 6.37 4.04
C ILE A 88 0.15 7.07 5.14
N LYS A 89 0.21 6.47 6.32
CA LYS A 89 0.95 6.95 7.48
C LYS A 89 2.20 6.08 7.64
N PHE A 90 3.35 6.73 7.76
CA PHE A 90 4.63 6.10 8.10
C PHE A 90 4.96 6.49 9.53
N GLN A 91 5.18 5.50 10.39
CA GLN A 91 5.41 5.70 11.82
C GLN A 91 6.77 5.09 12.16
N LYS A 92 7.71 5.87 12.68
CA LYS A 92 8.95 5.34 13.24
C LYS A 92 9.23 6.00 14.57
N GLN A 93 10.11 5.39 15.36
CA GLN A 93 10.62 6.04 16.54
C GLN A 93 11.33 7.33 16.13
N ASP A 94 11.06 8.41 16.88
CA ASP A 94 11.63 9.72 16.60
C ASP A 94 13.16 9.68 16.60
N ASP A 95 13.74 10.08 15.47
CA ASP A 95 15.18 10.18 15.20
C ASP A 95 15.58 11.57 14.66
N GLU A 96 14.69 12.57 14.80
CA GLU A 96 14.84 13.93 14.26
C GLU A 96 14.95 14.01 12.72
N SER A 97 14.67 12.94 11.97
CA SER A 97 14.63 12.94 10.50
C SER A 97 13.20 13.09 9.97
N ASP A 98 12.99 14.09 9.11
CA ASP A 98 11.72 14.30 8.40
C ASP A 98 11.62 13.46 7.10
N GLU A 99 12.68 12.73 6.73
CA GLU A 99 12.72 11.97 5.48
C GLU A 99 12.17 10.55 5.65
N ILE A 100 11.29 10.15 4.73
CA ILE A 100 10.85 8.75 4.62
C ILE A 100 11.94 7.98 3.88
N ILE A 101 12.71 7.19 4.62
CA ILE A 101 13.74 6.28 4.09
C ILE A 101 13.10 4.88 3.96
N PRO A 102 12.90 4.33 2.76
CA PRO A 102 12.21 3.06 2.59
C PRO A 102 12.85 1.86 3.31
N GLU A 103 14.18 1.88 3.54
CA GLU A 103 14.88 0.80 4.25
C GLU A 103 14.59 0.79 5.76
N ASP A 104 13.95 1.85 6.30
CA ASP A 104 13.54 1.93 7.71
C ASP A 104 12.17 1.26 7.97
N TYR A 105 11.49 0.75 6.94
CA TYR A 105 10.12 0.23 6.99
C TYR A 105 9.95 -1.10 6.24
#